data_AF-A0A9Q0WNS8-F1
#
_entry.id   AF-A0A9Q0WNS8-F1
#
_cell.length_a   1.000
_cell.length_b   1.000
_cell.length_c   1.000
_cell.angle_alpha   90.00
_cell.angle_beta   90.00
_cell.angle_gamma   90.00
#
_symmetry.space_group_name_H-M   'P 1'
#
loop_
_entity.id
_entity.type
_entity.pdbx_description
1 polymer ?
#
loop_
_entity_poly.entity_id
_entity_poly.type
_entity_poly.pdbx_seq_one_letter_code
_entity_poly.pdbx_strand_id
1 'polypeptide(L)'
;MRTGVDVIGLDWTVDMEDGRKRMGSEISVQGKVDPAYLFSPLLAITDEIQRVVRCAGPRGHILNLVHGVLVGTPEEAVAHFFEVARSLEFSTPQRKSKNW
;
A
#
# COMPACT_ATOMS: atom_id res chain seq x y z
N MET A 1 -14.98 17.88 12.28
CA MET A 1 -14.63 16.80 13.24
C MET A 1 -13.36 16.12 12.71
N ARG A 2 -12.24 16.18 13.43
CA ARG A 2 -11.02 15.40 13.13
C ARG A 2 -10.91 14.36 14.24
N THR A 3 -10.76 13.08 13.88
CA THR A 3 -10.81 11.95 14.82
C THR A 3 -9.53 11.80 15.68
N GLY A 4 -8.45 12.52 15.35
CA GLY A 4 -7.18 12.46 16.08
C GLY A 4 -6.34 11.21 15.79
N VAL A 5 -6.71 10.41 14.78
CA VAL A 5 -6.01 9.17 14.41
C VAL A 5 -4.78 9.46 13.55
N ASP A 6 -3.73 8.65 13.73
CA ASP A 6 -2.47 8.78 13.00
C ASP A 6 -2.48 8.10 11.61
N VAL A 7 -3.32 7.07 11.45
CA VAL A 7 -3.43 6.24 10.22
C VAL A 7 -4.88 5.93 9.91
N ILE A 8 -5.25 5.98 8.63
CA ILE A 8 -6.56 5.56 8.13
C ILE A 8 -6.41 4.39 7.16
N GLY A 9 -7.11 3.29 7.45
CA GLY A 9 -7.21 2.14 6.54
C GLY A 9 -8.19 2.42 5.40
N LEU A 10 -7.80 2.10 4.17
CA LEU A 10 -8.64 2.19 2.98
C LEU A 10 -9.07 0.79 2.55
N ASP A 11 -10.38 0.60 2.39
CA ASP A 11 -10.98 -0.63 1.85
C ASP A 11 -10.84 -0.72 0.32
N TRP A 12 -11.06 -1.90 -0.26
CA TRP A 12 -10.93 -2.18 -1.70
C TRP A 12 -11.89 -1.47 -2.61
N THR A 13 -13.02 -1.08 -2.05
CA THR A 13 -14.02 -0.29 -2.76
C THR A 13 -13.54 1.14 -2.99
N VAL A 14 -12.50 1.58 -2.27
CA VAL A 14 -11.90 2.90 -2.40
C VAL A 14 -10.66 2.79 -3.26
N ASP A 15 -10.67 3.48 -4.41
CA ASP A 15 -9.47 3.65 -5.20
C ASP A 15 -8.38 4.36 -4.36
N MET A 16 -7.18 3.80 -4.35
CA MET A 16 -6.08 4.28 -3.51
C MET A 16 -5.68 5.71 -3.86
N GLU A 17 -5.71 6.09 -5.13
CA GLU A 17 -5.36 7.44 -5.57
C GLU A 17 -6.43 8.45 -5.12
N ASP A 18 -7.71 8.12 -5.26
CA ASP A 18 -8.82 8.93 -4.77
C ASP A 18 -8.81 9.05 -3.23
N GLY A 19 -8.61 7.93 -2.54
CA GLY A 19 -8.42 7.91 -1.08
C GLY A 19 -7.28 8.82 -0.64
N ARG A 20 -6.13 8.75 -1.32
CA ARG A 20 -4.98 9.62 -1.03
C ARG A 20 -5.27 11.10 -1.28
N LYS A 21 -5.97 11.43 -2.38
CA LYS A 21 -6.39 12.81 -2.70
C LYS A 21 -7.30 13.39 -1.64
N ARG A 22 -8.26 12.60 -1.14
CA ARG A 22 -9.22 13.04 -0.10
C ARG A 22 -8.56 13.22 1.26
N MET A 23 -7.61 12.35 1.62
CA MET A 23 -6.92 12.37 2.91
C MET A 23 -5.81 13.42 3.01
N GLY A 24 -5.28 13.88 1.87
CA GLY A 24 -4.11 14.74 1.82
C GLY A 24 -2.83 14.01 2.26
N SER A 25 -1.71 14.73 2.27
CA SER A 25 -0.39 14.16 2.58
C SER A 25 -0.05 14.10 4.07
N GLU A 26 -0.88 14.70 4.93
CA GLU A 26 -0.61 14.81 6.37
C GLU A 26 -0.95 13.53 7.16
N ILE A 27 -1.94 12.76 6.69
CA ILE A 27 -2.40 11.53 7.35
C ILE A 27 -1.84 10.32 6.62
N SER A 28 -1.34 9.33 7.35
CA SER A 28 -0.86 8.09 6.74
C SER A 28 -2.04 7.19 6.35
N VAL A 29 -1.89 6.44 5.27
CA VAL A 29 -2.91 5.50 4.75
C VAL A 29 -2.41 4.06 4.84
N GLN A 30 -3.30 3.13 5.11
CA GLN A 30 -3.02 1.69 5.09
C GLN A 30 -3.91 0.99 4.04
N GLY A 31 -3.36 0.03 3.30
CA GLY A 31 -4.10 -0.77 2.30
C GLY A 31 -3.67 -0.50 0.85
N LYS A 32 -4.23 -1.16 -0.16
CA LYS A 32 -4.53 -2.58 -0.06
C LYS A 32 -4.06 -3.34 -1.28
N VAL A 33 -3.70 -4.60 -1.06
CA VAL A 33 -3.78 -5.65 -2.06
C VAL A 33 -4.97 -6.54 -1.71
N ASP A 34 -5.71 -7.03 -2.72
CA ASP A 34 -6.78 -7.99 -2.47
C ASP A 34 -6.20 -9.37 -2.10
N PRO A 35 -6.63 -10.02 -1.00
CA PRO A 35 -6.17 -11.36 -0.66
C PRO A 35 -6.32 -12.38 -1.80
N ALA A 36 -7.29 -12.19 -2.71
CA ALA A 36 -7.45 -13.06 -3.88
C ALA A 36 -6.23 -13.05 -4.82
N TYR A 37 -5.42 -11.97 -4.84
CA TYR A 37 -4.18 -11.95 -5.62
C TYR A 37 -3.18 -13.01 -5.15
N LEU A 38 -3.23 -13.44 -3.90
CA LEU A 38 -2.33 -14.47 -3.38
C LEU A 38 -2.59 -15.87 -3.98
N PHE A 39 -3.67 -16.04 -4.76
CA PHE A 39 -3.92 -17.23 -5.57
C PHE A 39 -3.50 -17.07 -7.04
N SER A 40 -3.01 -15.89 -7.42
CA SER A 40 -2.56 -15.60 -8.79
C SER A 40 -1.08 -15.96 -8.96
N PRO A 41 -0.58 -16.05 -10.21
CA PRO A 41 0.86 -16.19 -10.45
C PRO A 41 1.67 -15.10 -9.75
N LEU A 42 2.88 -15.43 -9.28
CA LEU A 42 3.73 -14.51 -8.49
C LEU A 42 3.96 -13.15 -9.15
N LEU A 43 4.04 -13.11 -10.48
CA LEU A 43 4.17 -11.86 -11.24
C LEU A 43 2.97 -10.92 -11.03
N ALA A 44 1.75 -11.46 -11.02
CA ALA A 44 0.54 -10.69 -10.79
C ALA A 44 0.49 -10.10 -9.36
N ILE A 45 1.03 -10.83 -8.38
CA ILE A 45 1.20 -10.33 -7.01
C ILE A 45 2.14 -9.13 -7.00
N THR A 46 3.30 -9.25 -7.67
CA THR A 46 4.28 -8.16 -7.80
C THR A 46 3.66 -6.93 -8.44
N ASP A 47 3.00 -7.10 -9.58
CA ASP A 47 2.42 -6.00 -10.36
C ASP A 47 1.37 -5.24 -9.54
N GLU A 48 0.53 -5.97 -8.79
CA GLU A 48 -0.49 -5.38 -7.95
C GLU A 48 0.12 -4.63 -6.75
N ILE A 49 1.11 -5.21 -6.07
CA ILE A 49 1.84 -4.52 -5.00
C ILE A 49 2.42 -3.19 -5.53
N GLN A 50 3.10 -3.22 -6.67
CA GLN A 50 3.70 -2.03 -7.25
C GLN A 50 2.64 -0.99 -7.65
N ARG A 51 1.51 -1.43 -8.21
CA ARG A 51 0.40 -0.53 -8.57
C ARG A 51 -0.14 0.19 -7.33
N VAL A 52 -0.45 -0.55 -6.28
CA VAL A 52 -1.00 -0.02 -5.02
C VAL A 52 -0.05 0.99 -4.39
N VAL A 53 1.23 0.64 -4.34
CA VAL A 53 2.28 1.50 -3.80
C VAL A 53 2.43 2.79 -4.60
N ARG A 54 2.41 2.73 -5.95
CA ARG A 54 2.42 3.93 -6.79
C ARG A 54 1.22 4.83 -6.52
N CYS A 55 0.02 4.25 -6.39
CA CYS A 55 -1.21 5.01 -6.13
C CYS A 55 -1.23 5.64 -4.72
N ALA A 56 -0.65 4.97 -3.72
CA ALA A 56 -0.57 5.50 -2.35
C ALA A 56 0.37 6.71 -2.24
N GLY A 57 1.32 6.81 -3.16
CA GLY A 57 2.27 7.91 -3.25
C GLY A 57 3.51 7.73 -2.37
N PRO A 58 4.40 8.74 -2.32
CA PRO A 58 5.79 8.55 -1.91
C PRO A 58 6.02 8.45 -0.39
N ARG A 59 5.00 8.70 0.44
CA ARG A 59 5.14 8.75 1.92
C ARG A 59 3.83 8.40 2.61
N GLY A 60 3.94 7.93 3.85
CA GLY A 60 2.79 7.70 4.73
C GLY A 60 1.88 6.59 4.21
N HIS A 61 2.48 5.50 3.71
CA HIS A 61 1.76 4.32 3.25
C HIS A 61 2.21 3.09 4.04
N ILE A 62 1.25 2.36 4.60
CA ILE A 62 1.45 1.04 5.17
C ILE A 62 0.81 0.04 4.20
N LEU A 63 1.64 -0.65 3.43
CA LEU A 63 1.17 -1.71 2.54
C LEU A 63 0.62 -2.86 3.39
N ASN A 64 -0.60 -3.29 3.07
CA ASN A 64 -1.24 -4.42 3.73
C ASN A 64 -2.25 -5.08 2.79
N LEU A 65 -2.71 -6.27 3.17
CA LEU A 65 -3.96 -6.82 2.66
C LEU A 65 -5.13 -6.09 3.33
N VAL A 66 -6.29 -6.02 2.67
CA VAL A 66 -7.48 -5.43 3.30
C VAL A 66 -8.27 -6.40 4.16
N HIS A 67 -7.99 -7.70 4.05
CA HIS A 67 -8.49 -8.74 4.93
C HIS A 67 -7.34 -9.71 5.27
N GLY A 68 -7.57 -10.61 6.21
CA GLY A 68 -6.61 -11.66 6.54
C GLY A 68 -6.31 -12.57 5.34
N VAL A 69 -5.17 -13.26 5.42
CA VAL A 69 -4.81 -14.32 4.47
C VAL A 69 -5.91 -15.39 4.49
N LEU A 70 -6.41 -15.76 3.32
CA LEU A 70 -7.48 -16.74 3.19
C LEU A 70 -6.96 -18.16 3.44
N VAL A 71 -7.80 -19.02 4.02
CA VAL A 71 -7.45 -20.45 4.18
C VAL A 71 -7.19 -21.08 2.81
N GLY A 72 -6.10 -21.82 2.68
CA GLY A 72 -5.67 -22.43 1.42
C GLY A 72 -4.79 -21.51 0.55
N THR A 73 -4.48 -20.30 1.01
CA THR A 73 -3.48 -19.45 0.32
C THR A 73 -2.12 -20.17 0.30
N PRO A 74 -1.47 -20.30 -0.87
CA PRO A 74 -0.12 -20.86 -0.95
C PRO A 74 0.87 -20.06 -0.10
N GLU A 75 1.66 -20.73 0.74
CA GLU A 75 2.66 -20.06 1.59
C GLU A 75 3.71 -19.32 0.75
N GLU A 76 4.06 -19.86 -0.42
CA GLU A 76 4.96 -19.22 -1.38
C GLU A 76 4.44 -17.85 -1.83
N ALA A 77 3.13 -17.70 -2.05
CA ALA A 77 2.54 -16.44 -2.45
C ALA A 77 2.64 -15.39 -1.34
N VAL A 78 2.49 -15.80 -0.07
CA VAL A 78 2.66 -14.93 1.10
C VAL A 78 4.12 -14.53 1.28
N ALA A 79 5.05 -15.48 1.14
CA ALA A 79 6.49 -15.21 1.20
C ALA A 79 6.92 -14.25 0.09
N HIS A 80 6.45 -14.48 -1.15
CA HIS A 80 6.71 -13.61 -2.29
C HIS A 80 6.14 -12.20 -2.08
N PHE A 81 4.92 -12.09 -1.55
CA PHE A 81 4.33 -10.79 -1.19
C PHE A 81 5.24 -10.01 -0.23
N PHE A 82 5.74 -10.68 0.82
CA PHE A 82 6.63 -10.07 1.80
C PHE A 82 7.97 -9.64 1.18
N GLU A 83 8.60 -10.50 0.37
CA GLU A 83 9.87 -10.17 -0.26
C GLU A 83 9.75 -9.02 -1.26
N VAL A 84 8.68 -9.00 -2.08
CA VAL A 84 8.40 -7.87 -2.97
C VAL A 84 8.24 -6.60 -2.15
N ALA A 85 7.39 -6.60 -1.12
CA ALA A 85 7.16 -5.44 -0.28
C ALA A 85 8.47 -4.89 0.34
N ARG A 86 9.36 -5.77 0.80
CA ARG A 86 10.66 -5.42 1.37
C ARG A 86 11.65 -4.88 0.34
N SER A 87 11.57 -5.36 -0.90
CA SER A 87 12.47 -4.94 -2.00
C SER A 87 12.14 -3.58 -2.60
N LEU A 88 10.98 -3.00 -2.28
CA LEU A 88 10.56 -1.72 -2.83
C LEU A 88 11.43 -0.58 -2.28
N GLU A 89 12.22 0.02 -3.17
CA GLU A 89 12.95 1.25 -2.86
C GLU A 89 12.09 2.48 -3.17
N PHE A 90 11.84 3.29 -2.15
CA PHE A 90 11.18 4.59 -2.31
C PHE A 90 12.22 5.68 -2.49
N SER A 91 12.35 6.22 -3.70
CA SER A 91 13.12 7.44 -3.92
C SER A 91 12.41 8.61 -3.23
N THR A 92 12.96 9.05 -2.11
CA THR A 92 12.45 10.23 -1.41
C THR A 92 12.73 11.46 -2.29
N PRO A 93 11.73 12.28 -2.65
CA PRO A 93 12.00 13.54 -3.34
C PRO A 93 12.88 14.40 -2.42
N GLN A 94 14.05 14.83 -2.92
CA GLN A 94 14.94 15.75 -2.23
C GLN A 94 14.14 16.94 -1.68
N ARG A 95 14.21 17.18 -0.37
CA ARG A 95 13.74 18.44 0.22
C ARG A 95 14.53 19.55 -0.48
N LYS A 96 13.90 20.31 -1.38
CA LYS A 96 14.45 21.61 -1.77
C LYS A 96 14.57 22.41 -0.48
N SER A 97 15.80 22.69 -0.03
CA SER A 97 16.00 23.63 1.07
C SER A 97 15.43 24.97 0.60
N LYS A 98 14.37 25.43 1.24
CA LYS A 98 14.02 26.85 1.17
C LYS A 98 15.07 27.55 2.01
N ASN A 99 16.06 28.11 1.33
CA ASN A 99 16.94 29.10 1.92
C ASN A 99 16.07 30.35 2.13
N TRP A 100 15.85 30.72 3.39
CA TRP A 100 15.51 32.09 3.77
C TRP A 100 16.80 32.74 4.23
#